data_AF-A0A225UYX3-F1
#
_entry.id   AF-A0A225UYX3-F1
#
_cell.length_a   1.000
_cell.length_b   1.000
_cell.length_c   1.000
_cell.angle_alpha   90.00
_cell.angle_beta   90.00
_cell.angle_gamma   90.00
#
_symmetry.space_group_name_H-M   'P 1'
#
loop_
_entity.id
_entity.type
_entity.pdbx_description
1 polymer ?
#
loop_
_entity_poly.entity_id
_entity_poly.type
_entity_poly.pdbx_seq_one_letter_code
_entity_poly.pdbx_strand_id
1 'polypeptide(L)'
;MPPVMDSGTPDDRPHQRQRTNPEELLAQMLQCTLQATQQQTTHMGQLLAQTAQLQQQFLQAQSRPRPTRKKSDPPRFEGNDNDDLELWIFSTEQYYSDFHSEMQELSLSFSDMIFANLGVDAQAWFRDLKLSMGSNPLTWALFKERIRFRFRDKDFKYKTLSK
;
A
#
# COMPACT_ATOMS: atom_id res chain seq x y z
N MET A 1 -87.13 -23.29 -4.74
CA MET A 1 -86.14 -23.08 -3.67
C MET A 1 -86.24 -21.63 -3.21
N PRO A 2 -86.22 -21.35 -1.90
CA PRO A 2 -86.35 -20.01 -1.30
C PRO A 2 -84.93 -19.45 -0.97
N PRO A 3 -84.69 -18.42 -0.11
CA PRO A 3 -85.30 -17.10 0.12
C PRO A 3 -84.22 -15.97 0.34
N VAL A 4 -84.67 -14.80 0.85
CA VAL A 4 -83.99 -13.84 1.77
C VAL A 4 -83.18 -12.67 1.16
N MET A 5 -83.67 -11.41 1.30
CA MET A 5 -83.39 -10.35 2.32
C MET A 5 -81.90 -9.92 2.33
N ASP A 6 -81.47 -8.68 2.58
CA ASP A 6 -81.99 -7.63 3.45
C ASP A 6 -81.14 -6.36 3.24
N SER A 7 -81.78 -5.21 3.48
CA SER A 7 -81.30 -3.95 4.09
C SER A 7 -79.84 -3.47 4.03
N GLY A 8 -79.69 -2.16 3.77
CA GLY A 8 -78.47 -1.42 4.10
C GLY A 8 -78.44 0.04 3.63
N THR A 9 -79.17 0.93 4.32
CA THR A 9 -78.94 2.39 4.37
C THR A 9 -77.57 2.74 5.00
N PRO A 10 -77.22 4.02 5.25
CA PRO A 10 -76.73 5.09 4.37
C PRO A 10 -75.21 5.41 4.61
N ASP A 11 -74.48 5.94 3.62
CA ASP A 11 -73.06 6.35 3.78
C ASP A 11 -72.98 7.71 4.49
N ASP A 12 -72.81 7.69 5.81
CA ASP A 12 -72.52 8.84 6.66
C ASP A 12 -71.00 8.92 6.85
N ARG A 13 -70.33 9.78 6.08
CA ARG A 13 -68.89 10.07 6.24
C ARG A 13 -68.71 11.39 6.97
N PRO A 14 -68.08 11.42 8.16
CA PRO A 14 -67.70 12.68 8.78
C PRO A 14 -66.44 13.23 8.09
N HIS A 15 -66.55 14.45 7.55
CA HIS A 15 -65.39 15.26 7.20
C HIS A 15 -64.67 15.70 8.49
N GLN A 16 -63.64 14.96 8.87
CA GLN A 16 -62.76 15.32 9.97
C GLN A 16 -61.91 16.54 9.55
N ARG A 17 -62.34 17.75 9.95
CA ARG A 17 -61.49 18.94 9.95
C ARG A 17 -60.29 18.68 10.87
N GLN A 18 -59.11 18.43 10.29
CA GLN A 18 -57.86 18.51 11.03
C GLN A 18 -57.61 19.97 11.42
N ARG A 19 -58.02 20.32 12.64
CA ARG A 19 -57.53 21.52 13.32
C ARG A 19 -56.19 21.10 13.94
N THR A 20 -55.08 21.40 13.28
CA THR A 20 -53.75 21.19 13.87
C THR A 20 -53.61 22.12 15.08
N ASN A 21 -53.54 21.54 16.27
CA ASN A 21 -53.37 22.33 17.49
C ASN A 21 -51.91 22.82 17.56
N PRO A 22 -51.68 24.09 17.94
CA PRO A 22 -50.33 24.66 18.01
C PRO A 22 -49.42 23.93 19.01
N GLU A 23 -49.99 23.29 20.04
CA GLU A 23 -49.25 22.48 21.01
C GLU A 23 -48.76 21.14 20.43
N GLU A 24 -49.56 20.48 19.59
CA GLU A 24 -49.13 19.26 18.88
C GLU A 24 -48.01 19.57 17.89
N LEU A 25 -48.08 20.72 17.21
CA LEU A 25 -47.02 21.17 16.29
C LEU A 25 -45.70 21.43 17.03
N LEU A 26 -45.76 22.04 18.22
CA LEU A 26 -44.59 22.29 19.06
C LEU A 26 -43.97 20.98 19.58
N ALA A 27 -44.80 20.03 20.02
CA ALA A 27 -44.37 18.70 20.44
C ALA A 27 -43.72 17.93 19.28
N GLN A 28 -44.30 18.01 18.08
CA GLN A 28 -43.76 17.39 16.87
C GLN A 28 -42.38 17.96 16.49
N MET A 29 -42.21 19.28 16.60
CA MET A 29 -40.94 19.92 16.31
C MET A 29 -39.86 19.49 17.32
N LEU A 30 -40.18 19.46 18.62
CA LEU A 30 -39.24 19.00 19.64
C LEU A 30 -38.84 17.53 19.42
N GLN A 31 -39.80 16.68 19.07
CA GLN A 31 -39.57 15.28 18.71
C GLN A 31 -38.62 15.18 17.51
N CYS A 32 -38.85 15.98 16.46
CA CYS A 32 -38.02 16.00 15.26
C CYS A 32 -36.59 16.46 15.56
N THR A 33 -36.42 17.50 16.37
CA THR A 33 -35.10 18.03 16.75
C THR A 33 -34.31 17.01 17.59
N LEU A 34 -34.96 16.31 18.52
CA LEU A 34 -34.32 15.25 19.30
C LEU A 34 -33.89 14.09 18.41
N GLN A 35 -34.74 13.69 17.45
CA GLN A 35 -34.44 12.61 16.52
C GLN A 35 -33.28 13.00 15.59
N ALA A 36 -33.28 14.22 15.08
CA ALA A 36 -32.20 14.76 14.24
C ALA A 36 -30.87 14.82 15.02
N THR A 37 -30.91 15.29 16.27
CA THR A 37 -29.72 15.34 17.14
C THR A 37 -29.17 13.95 17.42
N GLN A 38 -30.04 12.97 17.70
CA GLN A 38 -29.61 11.61 17.98
C GLN A 38 -29.00 10.92 16.75
N GLN A 39 -29.59 11.14 15.56
CA GLN A 39 -29.01 10.68 14.29
C GLN A 39 -27.67 11.37 14.02
N GLN A 40 -27.54 12.65 14.36
CA GLN A 40 -26.30 13.40 14.18
C GLN A 40 -25.16 12.83 15.05
N THR A 41 -25.44 12.58 16.33
CA THR A 41 -24.47 12.01 17.27
C THR A 41 -24.07 10.60 16.87
N THR A 42 -25.03 9.79 16.41
CA THR A 42 -24.77 8.40 16.00
C THR A 42 -23.87 8.33 14.77
N HIS A 43 -24.10 9.16 13.75
CA HIS A 43 -23.24 9.15 12.56
C HIS A 43 -21.81 9.58 12.91
N MET A 44 -21.65 10.61 13.75
CA MET A 44 -20.33 11.08 14.15
C MET A 44 -19.59 10.04 14.98
N GLY A 45 -20.28 9.37 15.89
CA GLY A 45 -19.71 8.30 16.70
C GLY A 45 -19.19 7.14 15.84
N GLN A 46 -19.93 6.77 14.79
CA GLN A 46 -19.49 5.73 13.85
C GLN A 46 -18.26 6.17 13.05
N LEU A 47 -18.23 7.42 12.58
CA LEU A 47 -17.09 7.95 11.83
C LEU A 47 -15.83 7.98 12.72
N LEU A 48 -15.95 8.46 13.95
CA LEU A 48 -14.83 8.53 14.90
C LEU A 48 -14.30 7.12 15.23
N ALA A 49 -15.20 6.17 15.46
CA ALA A 49 -14.84 4.77 15.73
C ALA A 49 -14.09 4.14 14.54
N GLN A 50 -14.55 4.39 13.31
CA GLN A 50 -13.88 3.92 12.10
C GLN A 50 -12.48 4.54 11.95
N THR A 51 -12.35 5.84 12.23
CA THR A 51 -11.07 6.55 12.16
C THR A 51 -10.09 6.01 13.20
N ALA A 52 -10.58 5.73 14.42
CA ALA A 52 -9.78 5.13 15.49
C ALA A 52 -9.33 3.70 15.15
N GLN A 53 -10.20 2.90 14.53
CA GLN A 53 -9.84 1.55 14.08
C GLN A 53 -8.74 1.58 13.02
N LEU A 54 -8.82 2.49 12.04
CA LEU A 54 -7.77 2.66 11.03
C LEU A 54 -6.44 3.08 11.65
N GLN A 55 -6.45 4.03 12.59
CA GLN A 55 -5.25 4.44 13.31
C GLN A 55 -4.63 3.26 14.08
N GLN A 56 -5.46 2.45 14.76
CA GLN A 56 -4.97 1.25 15.46
C GLN A 56 -4.39 0.22 14.51
N GLN A 57 -5.02 -0.03 13.35
CA GLN A 57 -4.48 -0.92 12.33
C GLN A 57 -3.13 -0.42 11.79
N PHE A 58 -2.99 0.89 11.57
CA PHE A 58 -1.74 1.49 11.11
C PHE A 58 -0.62 1.34 12.15
N LEU A 59 -0.91 1.61 13.44
CA LEU A 59 0.06 1.40 14.52
C LEU A 59 0.45 -0.08 14.69
N GLN A 60 -0.51 -1.00 14.59
CA GLN A 60 -0.24 -2.44 14.64
C GLN A 60 0.59 -2.92 13.43
N ALA A 61 0.35 -2.36 12.24
CA ALA A 61 1.14 -2.68 11.06
C ALA A 61 2.60 -2.20 11.16
N GLN A 62 2.84 -1.04 11.80
CA GLN A 62 4.20 -0.56 12.05
C GLN A 62 4.92 -1.30 13.18
N SER A 63 4.20 -1.74 14.21
CA SER A 63 4.77 -2.44 15.36
C SER A 63 4.96 -3.95 15.13
N ARG A 64 4.45 -4.50 14.03
CA ARG A 64 4.74 -5.89 13.64
C ARG A 64 6.24 -6.00 13.37
N PRO A 65 6.99 -6.83 14.13
CA PRO A 65 8.39 -7.07 13.82
C PRO A 65 8.47 -7.53 12.37
N ARG A 66 9.26 -6.81 11.56
CA ARG A 66 9.61 -7.24 10.20
C ARG A 66 10.00 -8.71 10.32
N PRO A 67 9.42 -9.64 9.53
CA PRO A 67 9.79 -11.03 9.61
C PRO A 67 11.31 -11.08 9.51
N THR A 68 11.95 -11.51 10.59
CA THR A 68 13.40 -11.75 10.63
C THR A 68 13.62 -12.85 9.62
N ARG A 69 13.84 -12.48 8.36
CA ARG A 69 14.22 -13.43 7.32
C ARG A 69 15.45 -14.10 7.88
N LYS A 70 15.41 -15.43 8.04
CA LYS A 70 16.62 -16.23 8.23
C LYS A 70 17.60 -15.70 7.18
N LYS A 71 18.66 -15.03 7.62
CA LYS A 71 19.56 -14.31 6.73
C LYS A 71 20.27 -15.39 5.92
N SER A 72 19.68 -15.72 4.78
CA SER A 72 20.22 -16.65 3.80
C SER A 72 21.55 -16.09 3.31
N ASP A 73 22.27 -16.87 2.51
CA ASP A 73 23.44 -16.33 1.84
C ASP A 73 23.07 -15.06 1.06
N PRO A 74 23.98 -14.07 0.99
CA PRO A 74 23.74 -12.86 0.22
C PRO A 74 23.48 -13.21 -1.26
N PRO A 75 22.59 -12.47 -1.96
CA PRO A 75 22.32 -12.72 -3.36
C PRO A 75 23.60 -12.63 -4.20
N ARG A 76 23.90 -13.67 -4.99
CA ARG A 76 25.08 -13.73 -5.86
C ARG A 76 24.74 -13.34 -7.29
N PHE A 77 25.66 -12.66 -7.98
CA PHE A 77 25.56 -12.30 -9.40
C PHE A 77 26.80 -12.78 -10.13
N GLU A 78 26.68 -13.78 -11.01
CA GLU A 78 27.82 -14.31 -11.74
C GLU A 78 28.26 -13.40 -12.89
N GLY A 79 27.32 -12.65 -13.47
CA GLY A 79 27.55 -11.82 -14.64
C GLY A 79 27.34 -12.56 -15.97
N ASN A 80 26.57 -13.65 -15.96
CA ASN A 80 26.22 -14.40 -17.16
C ASN A 80 24.83 -14.03 -17.71
N ASP A 81 24.50 -14.46 -18.93
CA ASP A 81 23.25 -14.08 -19.61
C ASP A 81 21.96 -14.65 -18.95
N ASN A 82 22.08 -15.63 -18.06
CA ASN A 82 20.96 -16.17 -17.29
C ASN A 82 20.69 -15.37 -16.00
N ASP A 83 21.60 -14.48 -15.60
CA ASP A 83 21.43 -13.69 -14.40
C ASP A 83 20.52 -12.48 -14.67
N ASP A 84 19.43 -12.37 -13.90
CA ASP A 84 18.61 -11.17 -13.90
C ASP A 84 19.28 -10.09 -13.03
N LEU A 85 19.97 -9.16 -13.69
CA LEU A 85 20.69 -8.07 -13.02
C LEU A 85 19.76 -7.18 -12.18
N GLU A 86 18.55 -6.86 -12.66
CA GLU A 86 17.66 -5.97 -11.92
C GLU A 86 17.07 -6.68 -10.70
N LEU A 87 16.74 -7.97 -10.83
CA LEU A 87 16.33 -8.80 -9.70
C LEU A 87 17.45 -8.94 -8.67
N TRP A 88 18.70 -9.10 -9.11
CA TRP A 88 19.84 -9.16 -8.21
C TRP A 88 20.07 -7.84 -7.48
N ILE A 89 20.02 -6.70 -8.18
CA ILE A 89 20.13 -5.36 -7.55
C ILE A 89 19.04 -5.21 -6.48
N PHE A 90 17.79 -5.51 -6.82
CA PHE A 90 16.66 -5.43 -5.89
C PHE A 90 16.86 -6.34 -4.67
N SER A 91 17.26 -7.60 -4.89
CA SER A 91 17.46 -8.58 -3.82
C SER A 91 18.61 -8.17 -2.89
N THR A 92 19.69 -7.62 -3.45
CA THR A 92 20.82 -7.07 -2.70
C THR A 92 20.39 -5.89 -1.82
N GLU A 93 19.64 -4.93 -2.36
CA GLU A 93 19.12 -3.80 -1.58
C GLU A 93 18.20 -4.24 -0.46
N GLN A 94 17.37 -5.26 -0.69
CA GLN A 94 16.54 -5.84 0.36
C GLN A 94 17.36 -6.56 1.43
N TYR A 95 18.41 -7.29 1.03
CA TYR A 95 19.28 -8.02 1.94
C TYR A 95 20.08 -7.09 2.88
N TYR A 96 20.55 -5.95 2.36
CA TYR A 96 21.28 -4.95 3.11
C TYR A 96 20.40 -3.77 3.56
N SER A 97 19.09 -3.96 3.65
CA SER A 97 18.16 -2.87 4.00
C SER A 97 18.41 -2.25 5.39
N ASP A 98 19.04 -2.99 6.30
CA ASP A 98 19.47 -2.49 7.61
C ASP A 98 20.71 -1.57 7.54
N PHE A 99 21.44 -1.57 6.41
CA PHE A 99 22.65 -0.77 6.14
C PHE A 99 22.40 0.36 5.13
N HIS A 100 21.14 0.82 5.04
CA HIS A 100 20.73 1.78 4.01
C HIS A 100 21.46 3.12 4.12
N SER A 101 21.82 3.55 5.33
CA SER A 101 22.61 4.77 5.55
C SER A 101 24.00 4.64 4.94
N GLU A 102 24.67 3.50 5.13
CA GLU A 102 25.98 3.19 4.56
C GLU A 102 25.94 3.01 3.03
N MET A 103 24.81 2.57 2.48
CA MET A 103 24.59 2.49 1.03
C MET A 103 24.50 3.88 0.38
N GLN A 104 23.99 4.89 1.10
CA GLN A 104 23.76 6.24 0.55
C GLN A 104 24.91 7.22 0.86
N GLU A 105 25.52 7.14 2.04
CA GLU A 105 26.54 8.09 2.47
C GLU A 105 27.95 7.70 2.02
N LEU A 106 28.26 7.79 0.71
CA LEU A 106 29.64 7.82 0.14
C LEU A 106 30.67 6.84 0.76
N SER A 107 30.20 5.77 1.38
CA SER A 107 30.99 4.99 2.29
C SER A 107 31.80 4.04 1.44
N LEU A 108 33.12 4.19 1.52
CA LEU A 108 34.10 3.40 0.78
C LEU A 108 33.92 1.88 0.99
N SER A 109 33.10 1.43 1.94
CA SER A 109 32.94 0.02 2.34
C SER A 109 31.77 -0.74 1.72
N PHE A 110 30.74 -0.09 1.16
CA PHE A 110 29.56 -0.85 0.69
C PHE A 110 29.86 -1.63 -0.60
N SER A 111 30.50 -0.98 -1.57
CA SER A 111 30.90 -1.61 -2.83
C SER A 111 31.88 -2.78 -2.59
N ASP A 112 32.68 -2.71 -1.53
CA ASP A 112 33.57 -3.80 -1.11
C ASP A 112 32.81 -4.96 -0.45
N MET A 113 31.71 -4.69 0.27
CA MET A 113 30.81 -5.74 0.74
C MET A 113 30.12 -6.47 -0.43
N ILE A 114 29.73 -5.73 -1.47
CA ILE A 114 29.09 -6.31 -2.66
C ILE A 114 30.09 -7.11 -3.51
N PHE A 115 31.38 -6.78 -3.49
CA PHE A 115 32.41 -7.51 -4.24
C PHE A 115 32.40 -9.03 -3.95
N ALA A 116 32.18 -9.41 -2.69
CA ALA A 116 32.09 -10.82 -2.30
C ALA A 116 30.89 -11.56 -2.93
N ASN A 117 29.85 -10.81 -3.33
CA ASN A 117 28.63 -11.32 -3.92
C ASN A 117 28.70 -11.39 -5.45
N LEU A 118 29.83 -11.00 -6.05
CA LEU A 118 30.05 -11.07 -7.49
C LEU A 118 30.74 -12.38 -7.87
N GLY A 119 30.40 -12.92 -9.04
CA GLY A 119 31.13 -13.99 -9.71
C GLY A 119 32.46 -13.52 -10.26
N VAL A 120 33.28 -14.46 -10.72
CA VAL A 120 34.67 -14.22 -11.10
C VAL A 120 34.81 -13.13 -12.17
N ASP A 121 33.94 -13.16 -13.18
CA ASP A 121 33.98 -12.19 -14.30
C ASP A 121 33.54 -10.79 -13.84
N ALA A 122 32.46 -10.71 -13.05
CA ALA A 122 32.01 -9.45 -12.47
C ALA A 122 33.02 -8.87 -11.46
N GLN A 123 33.72 -9.71 -10.70
CA GLN A 123 34.81 -9.28 -9.82
C GLN A 123 36.00 -8.71 -10.59
N ALA A 124 36.39 -9.33 -11.70
CA ALA A 124 37.47 -8.82 -12.54
C ALA A 124 37.13 -7.41 -13.08
N TRP A 125 35.94 -7.26 -13.65
CA TRP A 125 35.45 -5.97 -14.11
C TRP A 125 35.36 -4.93 -12.97
N PHE A 126 34.92 -5.33 -11.78
CA PHE A 126 34.82 -4.41 -10.64
C PHE A 126 36.18 -3.86 -10.22
N ARG A 127 37.24 -4.69 -10.26
CA ARG A 127 38.61 -4.23 -9.99
C ARG A 127 39.06 -3.18 -11.00
N ASP A 128 38.81 -3.42 -12.29
CA ASP A 128 39.12 -2.46 -13.35
C ASP A 128 38.34 -1.15 -13.19
N LEU A 129 37.05 -1.25 -12.81
CA LEU A 129 36.22 -0.10 -12.49
C LEU A 129 36.82 0.71 -11.33
N LYS A 130 37.19 0.07 -10.21
CA LYS A 130 37.82 0.77 -9.08
C LYS A 130 39.13 1.45 -9.48
N LEU A 131 39.96 0.80 -10.30
CA LEU A 131 41.20 1.40 -10.82
C LEU A 131 40.90 2.64 -11.68
N SER A 132 39.88 2.58 -12.54
CA SER A 132 39.49 3.71 -13.40
C SER A 132 38.91 4.91 -12.63
N MET A 133 38.32 4.66 -11.46
CA MET A 133 37.73 5.68 -10.60
C MET A 133 38.78 6.51 -9.84
N GLY A 134 40.00 5.97 -9.65
CA GLY A 134 41.06 6.63 -8.89
C GLY A 134 40.66 6.88 -7.44
N SER A 135 40.70 8.14 -7.00
CA SER A 135 40.30 8.55 -5.65
C SER A 135 38.80 8.82 -5.50
N ASN A 136 38.03 8.77 -6.60
CA ASN A 136 36.60 9.05 -6.54
C ASN A 136 35.85 7.89 -5.87
N PRO A 137 34.96 8.16 -4.91
CA PRO A 137 34.20 7.12 -4.24
C PRO A 137 33.24 6.44 -5.23
N LEU A 138 33.30 5.11 -5.30
CA LEU A 138 32.32 4.31 -6.03
C LEU A 138 31.08 4.13 -5.14
N THR A 139 30.17 5.10 -5.21
CA THR A 139 28.87 5.03 -4.52
C THR A 139 28.03 3.89 -5.05
N TRP A 140 27.06 3.43 -4.25
CA TRP A 140 26.12 2.41 -4.71
C TRP A 140 25.32 2.85 -5.94
N ALA A 141 24.90 4.13 -5.99
CA ALA A 141 24.20 4.68 -7.14
C ALA A 141 25.04 4.58 -8.43
N LEU A 142 26.32 4.95 -8.36
CA LEU A 142 27.22 4.88 -9.50
C LEU A 142 27.56 3.43 -9.86
N PHE A 143 27.77 2.56 -8.88
CA PHE A 143 27.96 1.13 -9.14
C PHE A 143 26.78 0.55 -9.92
N LYS A 144 25.53 0.80 -9.48
CA LYS A 144 24.32 0.34 -10.17
C LYS A 144 24.24 0.84 -11.61
N GLU A 145 24.62 2.09 -11.87
CA GLU A 145 24.68 2.64 -13.23
C GLU A 145 25.71 1.89 -14.09
N ARG A 146 26.93 1.69 -13.56
CA ARG A 146 28.04 1.07 -14.28
C ARG A 146 27.84 -0.42 -14.52
N ILE A 147 27.30 -1.16 -13.55
CA ILE A 147 27.01 -2.58 -13.71
C ILE A 147 25.90 -2.81 -14.73
N ARG A 148 24.86 -1.96 -14.74
CA ARG A 148 23.85 -1.95 -15.81
C ARG A 148 24.49 -1.69 -17.16
N PHE A 149 25.36 -0.71 -17.28
CA PHE A 149 26.03 -0.48 -18.55
C PHE A 149 26.86 -1.68 -19.03
N ARG A 150 27.51 -2.41 -18.11
CA ARG A 150 28.41 -3.53 -18.42
C ARG A 150 27.69 -4.84 -18.73
N PHE A 151 26.65 -5.18 -17.96
CA PHE A 151 25.99 -6.49 -17.95
C PHE A 151 24.54 -6.46 -18.42
N ARG A 152 23.99 -5.29 -18.77
CA ARG A 152 22.68 -5.26 -19.41
C ARG A 152 22.80 -5.94 -20.76
N ASP A 153 22.02 -7.00 -20.91
CA ASP A 153 21.84 -7.75 -22.13
C ASP A 153 21.53 -6.79 -23.29
N LYS A 154 22.32 -6.83 -24.36
CA LYS A 154 22.07 -6.02 -25.57
C LYS A 154 20.76 -6.44 -26.26
N ASP A 155 20.18 -7.58 -25.85
CA ASP A 155 19.01 -8.21 -26.43
C ASP A 155 17.66 -7.57 -26.06
N PHE A 156 17.64 -6.47 -25.30
CA PHE A 156 16.42 -5.65 -25.19
C PHE A 156 15.93 -5.16 -26.57
N LYS A 157 16.79 -5.16 -27.60
CA LYS A 157 16.44 -4.78 -28.97
C LYS A 157 15.91 -5.93 -29.84
N TYR A 158 16.07 -7.19 -29.45
CA TYR A 158 15.74 -8.34 -30.33
C TYR A 158 14.74 -9.34 -29.75
N LYS A 159 14.46 -9.31 -28.43
CA LYS A 159 13.43 -10.17 -27.81
C LYS A 159 11.99 -9.66 -27.97
N THR A 160 11.72 -8.67 -28.83
CA THR A 160 10.36 -8.19 -29.13
C THR A 160 9.74 -8.76 -30.41
N LEU A 161 10.40 -9.72 -31.09
CA LEU A 161 9.85 -10.34 -32.30
C LEU A 161 10.12 -11.85 -32.36
N SER A 162 9.43 -12.61 -31.51
CA SER A 162 9.00 -13.95 -31.86
C SER A 162 7.52 -14.05 -31.51
N LYS A 163 6.68 -13.90 -32.54
CA LYS A 163 5.24 -14.22 -32.52
C LYS A 163 5.05 -15.73 -32.54
#